data_AF-A0A8S1KAR0-F1
#
_entry.id   AF-A0A8S1KAR0-F1
#
_cell.length_a   1.000
_cell.length_b   1.000
_cell.length_c   1.000
_cell.angle_alpha   90.00
_cell.angle_beta   90.00
_cell.angle_gamma   90.00
#
_symmetry.space_group_name_H-M   'P 1'
#
loop_
_entity.id
_entity.type
_entity.pdbx_description
1 polymer ?
#
loop_
_entity_poly.entity_id
_entity_poly.type
_entity_poly.pdbx_seq_one_letter_code
_entity_poly.pdbx_strand_id
1 'polypeptide(L)'
;MNLKIQYQGQELNFEGIKSLNELKSRLQQAEPSFVLESLTYKDEENDIITISNENDFNCLSATSYLIIQAYGKFDQECVLKDVKKNQNLLKRLAIKVNQFKEKQKNNLINRRNNYQTRLTKIMQQKQYLTQEIDKEIQSIKQQIEIQKKYNIINNKTQIRCVIQEQMMKFHLCNFVKQEEANLTYNEESLEQFMSKIELLEENIFERFFQSYNSMRLNKLIEMKEKQISGNENLLELSKQQQLVEQFKKKLLFQLNLQENYFTQKLKDAEYLLENL
;
A
#
# COMPACT_ATOMS: atom_id res chain seq x y z
N MET A 1 30.17 -61.38 -21.69
CA MET A 1 31.46 -61.03 -21.06
C MET A 1 31.48 -59.54 -20.77
N ASN A 2 32.13 -59.12 -19.68
CA ASN A 2 32.36 -57.70 -19.38
C ASN A 2 33.76 -57.34 -19.85
N LEU A 3 33.85 -56.34 -20.73
CA LEU A 3 35.09 -55.95 -21.40
C LEU A 3 35.42 -54.50 -21.10
N LYS A 4 36.68 -54.25 -20.81
CA LYS A 4 37.22 -52.91 -20.67
C LYS A 4 38.05 -52.60 -21.92
N ILE A 5 37.53 -51.72 -22.76
CA ILE A 5 38.17 -51.34 -24.02
C ILE A 5 38.98 -50.06 -23.78
N GLN A 6 40.28 -50.13 -24.02
CA GLN A 6 41.16 -48.96 -23.97
C GLN A 6 41.55 -48.56 -25.39
N TYR A 7 41.31 -47.30 -25.77
CA TYR A 7 41.77 -46.73 -27.05
C TYR A 7 42.33 -45.34 -26.82
N GLN A 8 43.52 -45.07 -27.35
CA GLN A 8 44.19 -43.76 -27.30
C GLN A 8 44.16 -43.06 -25.91
N GLY A 9 44.28 -43.83 -24.82
CA GLY A 9 44.27 -43.32 -23.44
C GLY A 9 42.90 -43.14 -22.80
N GLN A 10 41.80 -43.35 -23.54
CA GLN A 10 40.43 -43.42 -23.02
C GLN A 10 40.02 -44.86 -22.72
N GLU A 11 39.05 -45.02 -21.83
CA GLU A 11 38.58 -46.31 -21.35
C GLU A 11 37.05 -46.37 -21.41
N LEU A 12 36.52 -47.41 -22.06
CA LEU A 12 35.09 -47.71 -22.12
C LEU A 12 34.81 -49.09 -21.53
N ASN A 13 33.76 -49.17 -20.72
CA ASN A 13 33.33 -50.41 -20.12
C ASN A 13 32.08 -50.90 -20.85
N PHE A 14 32.16 -52.12 -21.38
CA PHE A 14 31.08 -52.78 -22.09
C PHE A 14 30.65 -54.03 -21.35
N GLU A 15 29.40 -54.04 -20.88
CA GLU A 15 28.84 -55.18 -20.17
C GLU A 15 28.05 -56.10 -21.10
N GLY A 16 28.14 -57.41 -20.84
CA GLY A 16 27.29 -58.42 -21.47
C GLY A 16 27.53 -58.62 -22.98
N ILE A 17 28.72 -58.33 -23.49
CA ILE A 17 29.07 -58.55 -24.91
C ILE A 17 29.08 -60.06 -25.20
N LYS A 18 28.42 -60.45 -26.31
CA LYS A 18 28.23 -61.85 -26.71
C LYS A 18 28.97 -62.24 -27.99
N SER A 19 29.41 -61.28 -28.79
CA SER A 19 30.15 -61.55 -30.04
C SER A 19 31.12 -60.43 -30.40
N LEU A 20 32.10 -60.73 -31.26
CA LEU A 20 33.05 -59.74 -31.77
C LEU A 20 32.33 -58.64 -32.59
N ASN A 21 31.35 -59.03 -33.40
CA ASN A 21 30.56 -58.08 -34.20
C ASN A 21 29.74 -57.14 -33.32
N GLU A 22 29.17 -57.64 -32.22
CA GLU A 22 28.49 -56.80 -31.23
C GLU A 22 29.46 -55.82 -30.57
N LEU A 23 30.67 -56.26 -30.19
CA LEU A 23 31.69 -55.38 -29.64
C LEU A 23 32.05 -54.25 -30.61
N LYS A 24 32.34 -54.60 -31.87
CA LYS A 24 32.69 -53.63 -32.92
C LYS A 24 31.56 -52.62 -33.15
N SER A 25 30.31 -53.10 -33.21
CA SER A 25 29.13 -52.24 -33.39
C SER A 25 28.94 -51.29 -32.21
N ARG A 26 29.03 -51.78 -30.97
CA ARG A 26 28.89 -50.93 -29.77
C ARG A 26 30.04 -49.94 -29.61
N LEU A 27 31.26 -50.32 -29.97
CA LEU A 27 32.40 -49.40 -30.00
C LEU A 27 32.18 -48.28 -31.03
N GLN A 28 31.71 -48.62 -32.23
CA GLN A 28 31.38 -47.64 -33.26
C GLN A 28 30.14 -46.79 -32.93
N GLN A 29 29.22 -47.27 -32.11
CA GLN A 29 28.12 -46.43 -31.59
C GLN A 29 28.59 -45.47 -30.50
N ALA A 30 29.46 -45.93 -29.61
CA ALA A 30 30.01 -45.13 -28.53
C ALA A 30 30.94 -44.03 -29.06
N GLU A 31 31.76 -44.36 -30.06
CA GLU A 31 32.66 -43.42 -30.72
C GLU A 31 32.59 -43.58 -32.26
N PRO A 32 31.60 -42.96 -32.93
CA PRO A 32 31.37 -43.08 -34.37
C PRO A 32 32.50 -42.58 -35.25
N SER A 33 33.35 -41.72 -34.69
CA SER A 33 34.50 -41.16 -35.40
C SER A 33 35.73 -42.08 -35.35
N PHE A 34 35.76 -43.09 -34.48
CA PHE A 34 36.86 -44.03 -34.36
C PHE A 34 36.69 -45.21 -35.32
N VAL A 35 37.55 -45.27 -36.33
CA VAL A 35 37.64 -46.40 -37.27
C VAL A 35 38.60 -47.43 -36.67
N LEU A 36 38.03 -48.50 -36.13
CA LEU A 36 38.78 -49.61 -35.55
C LEU A 36 39.62 -50.32 -36.63
N GLU A 37 40.93 -50.39 -36.41
CA GLU A 37 41.87 -51.15 -37.26
C GLU A 37 42.17 -52.52 -36.66
N SER A 38 42.43 -52.60 -35.35
CA SER A 38 42.70 -53.86 -34.67
C SER A 38 42.28 -53.85 -33.20
N LEU A 39 41.98 -55.03 -32.67
CA LEU A 39 41.74 -55.28 -31.25
C LEU A 39 42.82 -56.23 -30.76
N THR A 40 43.43 -55.91 -29.62
CA THR A 40 44.46 -56.75 -29.01
C THR A 40 44.22 -56.89 -27.52
N TYR A 41 44.72 -57.96 -26.91
CA TYR A 41 44.75 -58.13 -25.47
C TYR A 41 46.08 -58.77 -25.06
N LYS A 42 46.39 -58.73 -23.76
CA LYS A 42 47.52 -59.47 -23.20
C LYS A 42 47.02 -60.76 -22.55
N ASP A 43 47.63 -61.88 -22.89
CA ASP A 43 47.31 -63.17 -22.28
C ASP A 43 48.03 -63.36 -20.93
N GLU A 44 47.92 -64.57 -20.37
CA GLU A 44 48.50 -64.94 -19.06
C GLU A 44 50.04 -64.92 -19.07
N GLU A 45 50.66 -65.03 -20.26
CA GLU A 45 52.11 -65.01 -20.46
C GLU A 45 52.63 -63.59 -20.81
N ASN A 46 51.73 -62.60 -20.84
CA ASN A 46 51.94 -61.21 -21.29
C ASN A 46 52.21 -61.03 -22.79
N ASP A 47 51.88 -62.03 -23.61
CA ASP A 47 51.97 -61.91 -25.05
C ASP A 47 50.80 -61.09 -25.60
N ILE A 48 51.09 -60.27 -26.62
CA ILE A 48 50.08 -59.42 -27.26
C ILE A 48 49.37 -60.24 -28.33
N ILE A 49 48.12 -60.61 -28.05
CA ILE A 49 47.28 -61.40 -28.94
C ILE A 49 46.33 -60.48 -29.70
N THR A 50 46.23 -60.67 -31.02
CA THR A 50 45.31 -59.91 -31.88
C THR A 50 44.01 -60.67 -32.09
N ILE A 51 42.88 -60.01 -31.87
CA ILE A 51 41.53 -60.55 -32.07
C ILE A 51 41.09 -60.21 -33.49
N SER A 52 41.23 -61.16 -34.42
CA SER A 52 40.94 -60.94 -35.83
C SER A 52 39.61 -61.58 -36.26
N ASN A 53 39.21 -62.68 -35.62
CA ASN A 53 37.99 -63.41 -35.93
C ASN A 53 37.19 -63.81 -34.68
N GLU A 54 36.00 -64.38 -34.87
CA GLU A 54 35.11 -64.78 -33.77
C GLU A 54 35.71 -65.90 -32.90
N ASN A 55 36.53 -66.78 -33.46
CA ASN A 55 37.21 -67.83 -32.68
C ASN A 55 38.23 -67.21 -31.73
N ASP A 56 39.03 -66.24 -32.20
CA ASP A 56 39.98 -65.50 -31.35
C ASP A 56 39.24 -64.75 -30.22
N PHE A 57 38.05 -64.21 -30.52
CA PHE A 57 37.20 -63.54 -29.53
C PHE A 57 36.63 -64.53 -28.50
N ASN A 58 36.24 -65.73 -28.93
CA ASN A 58 35.75 -66.79 -28.05
C ASN A 58 36.86 -67.40 -27.18
N CYS A 59 38.13 -67.24 -27.58
CA CYS A 59 39.29 -67.64 -26.80
C CYS A 59 39.60 -66.69 -25.63
N LEU A 60 38.92 -65.54 -25.51
CA LEU A 60 39.04 -64.68 -24.34
C LEU A 60 38.58 -65.44 -23.10
N SER A 61 39.50 -65.65 -22.15
CA SER A 61 39.24 -66.47 -20.96
C SER A 61 38.11 -65.89 -20.10
N ALA A 62 37.36 -66.74 -19.40
CA ALA A 62 36.22 -66.35 -18.55
C ALA A 62 36.65 -65.65 -17.23
N THR A 63 37.77 -64.94 -17.24
CA THR A 63 38.20 -64.10 -16.12
C THR A 63 37.48 -62.74 -16.19
N SER A 64 37.09 -62.22 -15.03
CA SER A 64 36.03 -61.22 -14.91
C SER A 64 36.36 -59.81 -15.44
N TYR A 65 37.61 -59.51 -15.80
CA TYR A 65 38.03 -58.21 -16.31
C TYR A 65 39.24 -58.30 -17.26
N LEU A 66 38.99 -58.48 -18.55
CA LEU A 66 40.02 -58.38 -19.60
C LEU A 66 40.05 -56.94 -20.16
N ILE A 67 41.26 -56.35 -20.20
CA ILE A 67 41.51 -55.08 -20.87
C ILE A 67 41.88 -55.37 -22.32
N ILE A 68 41.04 -54.93 -23.25
CA ILE A 68 41.29 -55.03 -24.69
C ILE A 68 41.75 -53.66 -25.17
N GLN A 69 42.90 -53.60 -25.85
CA GLN A 69 43.41 -52.42 -26.52
C GLN A 69 42.85 -52.35 -27.94
N ALA A 70 42.11 -51.28 -28.22
CA ALA A 70 41.60 -50.96 -29.54
C ALA A 70 42.51 -49.94 -30.22
N TYR A 71 43.07 -50.34 -31.36
CA TYR A 71 43.88 -49.50 -32.23
C TYR A 71 43.08 -49.10 -33.46
N GLY A 72 43.23 -47.86 -33.88
CA GLY A 72 42.46 -47.30 -34.97
C GLY A 72 42.79 -45.85 -35.25
N LYS A 73 42.18 -45.31 -36.31
CA LYS A 73 42.31 -43.92 -36.72
C LYS A 73 40.97 -43.21 -36.56
N PHE A 74 41.02 -41.91 -36.33
CA PHE A 74 39.83 -41.08 -36.39
C PHE A 74 39.53 -40.70 -37.83
N ASP A 75 38.27 -40.88 -38.24
CA ASP A 75 37.76 -40.30 -39.48
C ASP A 75 37.68 -38.79 -39.33
N GLN A 76 38.66 -38.10 -39.93
CA GLN A 76 38.77 -36.65 -39.88
C GLN A 76 37.54 -35.95 -40.46
N GLU A 77 36.84 -36.53 -41.44
CA GLU A 77 35.60 -35.94 -41.97
C GLU A 77 34.46 -35.99 -40.96
N CYS A 78 34.36 -37.10 -40.20
CA CYS A 78 33.36 -37.29 -39.16
C CYS A 78 33.58 -36.27 -38.02
N VAL A 79 34.83 -36.14 -37.54
CA VAL A 79 35.21 -35.15 -36.52
C VAL A 79 34.91 -33.72 -36.97
N LEU A 80 35.24 -33.36 -38.24
CA LEU A 80 34.96 -32.02 -38.78
C LEU A 80 33.45 -31.73 -38.90
N LYS A 81 32.63 -32.73 -39.24
CA LYS A 81 31.16 -32.60 -39.27
C LYS A 81 30.60 -32.33 -37.88
N ASP A 82 31.10 -33.03 -36.85
CA ASP A 82 30.66 -32.82 -35.46
C ASP A 82 31.09 -31.46 -34.90
N VAL A 83 32.31 -31.01 -35.18
CA VAL A 83 32.75 -29.65 -34.81
C VAL A 83 31.87 -28.59 -35.47
N LYS A 84 31.56 -28.70 -36.76
CA LYS A 84 30.65 -27.77 -37.47
C LYS A 84 29.24 -27.80 -36.88
N LYS A 85 28.72 -28.98 -36.54
CA LYS A 85 27.41 -29.16 -35.90
C LYS A 85 27.37 -28.48 -34.53
N ASN A 86 28.40 -28.66 -33.72
CA ASN A 86 28.52 -28.04 -32.40
C ASN A 86 28.67 -26.51 -32.48
N GLN A 87 29.45 -25.99 -33.45
CA GLN A 87 29.52 -24.55 -33.70
C GLN A 87 28.17 -23.96 -34.10
N ASN A 88 27.40 -24.65 -34.94
CA ASN A 88 26.05 -24.22 -35.31
C ASN A 88 25.09 -24.25 -34.12
N LEU A 89 25.21 -25.25 -33.24
CA LEU A 89 24.44 -25.32 -32.00
C LEU A 89 24.77 -24.14 -31.06
N LEU A 90 26.05 -23.84 -30.86
CA LEU A 90 26.50 -22.69 -30.07
C LEU A 90 25.99 -21.36 -30.64
N LYS A 91 26.04 -21.16 -31.97
CA LYS A 91 25.44 -19.98 -32.62
C LYS A 91 23.93 -19.88 -32.36
N ARG A 92 23.19 -20.99 -32.46
CA ARG A 92 21.75 -21.02 -32.17
C ARG A 92 21.46 -20.73 -30.68
N LEU A 93 22.28 -21.26 -29.78
CA LEU A 93 22.16 -20.99 -28.34
C LEU A 93 22.42 -19.51 -28.04
N ALA A 94 23.47 -18.91 -28.62
CA ALA A 94 23.75 -17.48 -28.47
C ALA A 94 22.57 -16.60 -28.94
N ILE A 95 21.96 -16.93 -30.08
CA ILE A 95 20.76 -16.23 -30.57
C ILE A 95 19.61 -16.35 -29.56
N LYS A 96 19.34 -17.57 -29.04
CA LYS A 96 18.28 -17.78 -28.04
C LYS A 96 18.54 -17.03 -26.74
N VAL A 97 19.79 -17.00 -26.26
CA VAL A 97 20.19 -16.23 -25.06
C VAL A 97 19.95 -14.74 -25.28
N ASN A 98 20.33 -14.19 -26.43
CA ASN A 98 20.09 -12.78 -26.76
C ASN A 98 18.58 -12.48 -26.83
N GLN A 99 17.79 -13.33 -27.48
CA GLN A 99 16.33 -13.18 -27.53
C GLN A 99 15.69 -13.24 -26.13
N PHE A 100 16.20 -14.10 -25.26
CA PHE A 100 15.72 -14.20 -23.88
C PHE A 100 16.06 -12.95 -23.07
N LYS A 101 17.29 -12.42 -23.19
CA LYS A 101 17.70 -11.15 -22.57
C LYS A 101 16.84 -9.98 -23.03
N GLU A 102 16.61 -9.84 -24.34
CA GLU A 102 15.74 -8.81 -24.90
C GLU A 102 14.30 -8.93 -24.37
N LYS A 103 13.77 -10.15 -24.27
CA LYS A 103 12.44 -10.38 -23.69
C LYS A 103 12.38 -9.98 -22.20
N GLN A 104 13.40 -10.31 -21.42
CA GLN A 104 13.49 -9.91 -20.02
C GLN A 104 13.57 -8.39 -19.87
N LYS A 105 14.40 -7.72 -20.67
CA LYS A 105 14.53 -6.27 -20.71
C LYS A 105 13.20 -5.60 -21.03
N ASN A 106 12.50 -6.04 -22.09
CA ASN A 106 11.19 -5.50 -22.46
C ASN A 106 10.14 -5.68 -21.35
N ASN A 107 10.14 -6.82 -20.67
CA ASN A 107 9.24 -7.06 -19.53
C ASN A 107 9.52 -6.09 -18.37
N LEU A 108 10.80 -5.82 -18.06
CA LEU A 108 11.18 -4.88 -17.01
C LEU A 108 10.85 -3.43 -17.38
N ILE A 109 11.08 -3.02 -18.64
CA ILE A 109 10.66 -1.70 -19.14
C ILE A 109 9.15 -1.50 -18.95
N ASN A 110 8.35 -2.50 -19.34
CA ASN A 110 6.90 -2.44 -19.17
C ASN A 110 6.48 -2.34 -17.69
N ARG A 111 7.15 -3.09 -16.80
CA ARG A 111 6.92 -2.98 -15.35
C ARG A 111 7.29 -1.60 -14.80
N ARG A 112 8.46 -1.08 -15.16
CA ARG A 112 8.91 0.27 -14.79
C ARG A 112 7.89 1.33 -15.21
N ASN A 113 7.45 1.30 -16.47
CA ASN A 113 6.46 2.24 -16.99
C ASN A 113 5.12 2.15 -16.24
N ASN A 114 4.70 0.93 -15.87
CA ASN A 114 3.50 0.73 -15.05
C ASN A 114 3.66 1.35 -13.65
N TYR A 115 4.77 1.07 -12.96
CA TYR A 115 5.05 1.66 -11.65
C TYR A 115 5.13 3.19 -11.70
N GLN A 116 5.80 3.75 -12.71
CA GLN A 116 5.87 5.18 -12.95
C GLN A 116 4.47 5.78 -13.10
N THR A 117 3.63 5.17 -13.95
CA THR A 117 2.25 5.64 -14.17
C THR A 117 1.42 5.62 -12.89
N ARG A 118 1.55 4.55 -12.08
CA ARG A 118 0.85 4.45 -10.80
C ARG A 118 1.34 5.49 -9.79
N LEU A 119 2.65 5.71 -9.72
CA LEU A 119 3.25 6.72 -8.85
C LEU A 119 2.73 8.12 -9.19
N THR A 120 2.75 8.50 -10.47
CA THR A 120 2.22 9.79 -10.94
C THR A 120 0.76 9.98 -10.54
N LYS A 121 -0.08 8.94 -10.70
CA LYS A 121 -1.49 8.99 -10.29
C LYS A 121 -1.65 9.21 -8.78
N ILE A 122 -0.85 8.52 -7.95
CA ILE A 122 -0.89 8.68 -6.49
C ILE A 122 -0.48 10.10 -6.10
N MET A 123 0.57 10.65 -6.71
CA MET A 123 1.03 12.02 -6.44
C MET A 123 -0.04 13.06 -6.81
N GLN A 124 -0.67 12.92 -7.98
CA GLN A 124 -1.78 13.79 -8.40
C GLN A 124 -2.98 13.69 -7.47
N GLN A 125 -3.38 12.47 -7.11
CA GLN A 125 -4.48 12.22 -6.17
C GLN A 125 -4.20 12.82 -4.79
N LYS A 126 -2.96 12.68 -4.29
CA LYS A 126 -2.50 13.26 -3.02
C LYS A 126 -2.60 14.78 -3.04
N GLN A 127 -2.14 15.42 -4.10
CA GLN A 127 -2.23 16.87 -4.24
C GLN A 127 -3.69 17.34 -4.27
N TYR A 128 -4.52 16.74 -5.12
CA TYR A 128 -5.94 17.09 -5.26
C TYR A 128 -6.71 16.93 -3.95
N LEU A 129 -6.65 15.74 -3.33
CA LEU A 129 -7.41 15.46 -2.11
C LEU A 129 -6.94 16.32 -0.93
N THR A 130 -5.64 16.61 -0.83
CA THR A 130 -5.12 17.49 0.22
C THR A 130 -5.67 18.91 0.06
N GLN A 131 -5.74 19.43 -1.17
CA GLN A 131 -6.30 20.75 -1.44
C GLN A 131 -7.80 20.84 -1.12
N GLU A 132 -8.59 19.84 -1.50
CA GLU A 132 -10.02 19.80 -1.20
C GLU A 132 -10.29 19.77 0.31
N ILE A 133 -9.55 18.93 1.06
CA ILE A 133 -9.67 18.87 2.52
C ILE A 133 -9.22 20.18 3.17
N ASP A 134 -8.18 20.84 2.65
CA ASP A 134 -7.73 22.13 3.18
C ASP A 134 -8.76 23.25 2.97
N LYS A 135 -9.48 23.25 1.84
CA LYS A 135 -10.61 24.17 1.63
C LYS A 135 -11.72 23.91 2.64
N GLU A 136 -12.04 22.65 2.91
CA GLU A 136 -13.06 22.28 3.89
C GLU A 136 -12.69 22.74 5.31
N ILE A 137 -11.43 22.49 5.73
CA ILE A 137 -10.92 22.99 7.02
C ILE A 137 -10.99 24.51 7.10
N GLN A 138 -10.62 25.23 6.03
CA GLN A 138 -10.71 26.70 5.99
C GLN A 138 -12.16 27.19 6.09
N SER A 139 -13.08 26.54 5.39
CA SER A 139 -14.52 26.85 5.46
C SER A 139 -15.05 26.69 6.90
N ILE A 140 -14.74 25.58 7.57
CA ILE A 140 -15.14 25.34 8.96
C ILE A 140 -14.53 26.40 9.90
N LYS A 141 -13.25 26.76 9.71
CA LYS A 141 -12.60 27.82 10.50
C LYS A 141 -13.28 29.17 10.35
N GLN A 142 -13.66 29.54 9.12
CA GLN A 142 -14.41 30.78 8.87
C GLN A 142 -15.78 30.76 9.56
N GLN A 143 -16.50 29.64 9.51
CA GLN A 143 -17.78 29.47 10.21
C GLN A 143 -17.61 29.61 11.74
N ILE A 144 -16.55 29.02 12.31
CA ILE A 144 -16.21 29.17 13.73
C ILE A 144 -15.96 30.64 14.09
N GLU A 145 -15.18 31.37 13.28
CA GLU A 145 -14.92 32.80 13.53
C GLU A 145 -16.19 33.65 13.47
N ILE A 146 -17.05 33.39 12.48
CA ILE A 146 -18.35 34.05 12.34
C ILE A 146 -19.21 33.78 13.59
N GLN A 147 -19.33 32.52 14.00
CA GLN A 147 -20.11 32.14 15.19
C GLN A 147 -19.55 32.75 16.48
N LYS A 148 -18.21 32.82 16.63
CA LYS A 148 -17.57 33.50 17.76
C LYS A 148 -17.94 34.98 17.81
N LYS A 149 -17.94 35.68 16.67
CA LYS A 149 -18.36 37.09 16.58
C LYS A 149 -19.83 37.25 17.01
N TYR A 150 -20.72 36.38 16.56
CA TYR A 150 -22.12 36.39 17.00
C TYR A 150 -22.26 36.16 18.51
N ASN A 151 -21.53 35.19 19.08
CA ASN A 151 -21.60 34.92 20.53
C ASN A 151 -21.09 36.11 21.36
N ILE A 152 -20.07 36.84 20.90
CA ILE A 152 -19.60 38.07 21.57
C ILE A 152 -20.69 39.15 21.58
N ILE A 153 -21.38 39.36 20.46
CA ILE A 153 -22.48 40.34 20.36
C ILE A 153 -23.63 39.94 21.29
N ASN A 154 -23.99 38.66 21.31
CA ASN A 154 -25.03 38.13 22.19
C ASN A 154 -24.64 38.29 23.67
N ASN A 155 -23.40 38.00 24.06
CA ASN A 155 -22.92 38.20 25.44
C ASN A 155 -23.02 39.66 25.89
N LYS A 156 -22.62 40.62 25.04
CA LYS A 156 -22.75 42.05 25.35
C LYS A 156 -24.22 42.44 25.55
N THR A 157 -25.10 41.90 24.72
CA THR A 157 -26.54 42.20 24.79
C THR A 157 -27.17 41.58 26.04
N GLN A 158 -26.77 40.37 26.42
CA GLN A 158 -27.17 39.72 27.66
C GLN A 158 -26.83 40.56 28.89
N ILE A 159 -25.58 41.05 28.99
CA ILE A 159 -25.16 41.91 30.11
C ILE A 159 -26.07 43.14 30.21
N ARG A 160 -26.34 43.81 29.09
CA ARG A 160 -27.24 44.97 29.04
C ARG A 160 -28.64 44.62 29.55
N CYS A 161 -29.15 43.45 29.18
CA CYS A 161 -30.47 43.02 29.59
C CYS A 161 -30.55 42.59 31.06
N VAL A 162 -29.51 41.99 31.62
CA VAL A 162 -29.44 41.71 33.07
C VAL A 162 -29.45 43.01 33.88
N ILE A 163 -28.74 44.04 33.41
CA ILE A 163 -28.77 45.37 34.03
C ILE A 163 -30.18 45.96 33.98
N GLN A 164 -30.86 45.86 32.84
CA GLN A 164 -32.26 46.30 32.70
C GLN A 164 -33.18 45.54 33.66
N GLU A 165 -33.06 44.22 33.77
CA GLU A 165 -33.84 43.41 34.71
C GLU A 165 -33.64 43.88 36.17
N GLN A 166 -32.40 44.15 36.58
CA GLN A 166 -32.12 44.66 37.92
C GLN A 166 -32.69 46.06 38.16
N MET A 167 -32.58 46.97 37.18
CA MET A 167 -33.21 48.29 37.25
C MET A 167 -34.74 48.20 37.38
N MET A 168 -35.38 47.26 36.68
CA MET A 168 -36.82 47.04 36.80
C MET A 168 -37.23 46.63 38.20
N LYS A 169 -36.53 45.63 38.76
CA LYS A 169 -36.77 45.17 40.14
C LYS A 169 -36.62 46.34 41.11
N PHE A 170 -35.58 47.15 40.95
CA PHE A 170 -35.37 48.34 41.76
C PHE A 170 -36.52 49.36 41.63
N HIS A 171 -36.93 49.70 40.41
CA HIS A 171 -38.01 50.67 40.18
C HIS A 171 -39.37 50.19 40.71
N LEU A 172 -39.71 48.92 40.51
CA LEU A 172 -40.95 48.34 41.05
C LEU A 172 -40.94 48.33 42.58
N CYS A 173 -39.84 47.90 43.20
CA CYS A 173 -39.73 47.92 44.66
C CYS A 173 -39.80 49.34 45.23
N ASN A 174 -39.20 50.33 44.58
CA ASN A 174 -39.29 51.72 45.03
C ASN A 174 -40.70 52.28 44.88
N PHE A 175 -41.39 51.97 43.77
CA PHE A 175 -42.77 52.36 43.57
C PHE A 175 -43.68 51.78 44.66
N VAL A 176 -43.59 50.47 44.91
CA VAL A 176 -44.35 49.81 45.98
C VAL A 176 -44.07 50.46 47.34
N LYS A 177 -42.80 50.72 47.68
CA LYS A 177 -42.46 51.41 48.94
C LYS A 177 -43.04 52.82 49.04
N GLN A 178 -43.08 53.57 47.94
CA GLN A 178 -43.66 54.92 47.92
C GLN A 178 -45.18 54.87 48.11
N GLU A 179 -45.84 53.97 47.39
CA GLU A 179 -47.28 53.79 47.48
C GLU A 179 -47.71 53.25 48.86
N GLU A 180 -46.98 52.27 49.42
CA GLU A 180 -47.19 51.77 50.79
C GLU A 180 -47.03 52.89 51.84
N ALA A 181 -46.05 53.78 51.66
CA ALA A 181 -45.84 54.91 52.57
C ALA A 181 -46.99 55.94 52.50
N ASN A 182 -47.65 56.07 51.35
CA ASN A 182 -48.82 56.93 51.17
C ASN A 182 -50.11 56.28 51.72
N LEU A 183 -50.08 54.99 52.02
CA LEU A 183 -51.22 54.21 52.51
C LEU A 183 -51.33 54.31 54.04
N THR A 184 -51.70 55.50 54.53
CA THR A 184 -51.94 55.72 55.96
C THR A 184 -53.42 55.57 56.31
N TYR A 185 -53.73 54.81 57.36
CA TYR A 185 -55.08 54.71 57.91
C TYR A 185 -55.39 55.97 58.75
N ASN A 186 -55.82 57.03 58.07
CA ASN A 186 -56.22 58.29 58.72
C ASN A 186 -57.74 58.31 58.93
N GLU A 187 -58.28 57.55 59.89
CA GLU A 187 -59.70 57.60 60.32
C GLU A 187 -60.74 57.79 59.18
N GLU A 188 -60.49 57.21 58.02
CA GLU A 188 -61.42 57.18 56.89
C GLU A 188 -62.39 56.00 57.07
N SER A 189 -63.59 56.10 56.48
CA SER A 189 -64.54 54.98 56.54
C SER A 189 -63.91 53.72 55.94
N LEU A 190 -64.31 52.53 56.41
CA LEU A 190 -63.81 51.25 55.90
C LEU A 190 -63.89 51.17 54.37
N GLU A 191 -64.97 51.69 53.77
CA GLU A 191 -65.15 51.78 52.31
C GLU A 191 -64.08 52.64 51.62
N GLN A 192 -63.73 53.80 52.16
CA GLN A 192 -62.69 54.67 51.60
C GLN A 192 -61.31 54.00 51.67
N PHE A 193 -61.04 53.31 52.76
CA PHE A 193 -59.80 52.56 52.92
C PHE A 193 -59.72 51.37 51.94
N MET A 194 -60.81 50.60 51.79
CA MET A 194 -60.87 49.51 50.80
C MET A 194 -60.70 50.02 49.37
N SER A 195 -61.30 51.15 49.02
CA SER A 195 -61.14 51.77 47.70
C SER A 195 -59.69 52.22 47.44
N LYS A 196 -58.95 52.69 48.46
CA LYS A 196 -57.51 52.98 48.35
C LYS A 196 -56.67 51.74 48.11
N ILE A 197 -57.03 50.60 48.70
CA ILE A 197 -56.36 49.32 48.45
C ILE A 197 -56.59 48.85 47.01
N GLU A 198 -57.82 48.90 46.51
CA GLU A 198 -58.13 48.51 45.13
C GLU A 198 -57.35 49.38 44.12
N LEU A 199 -57.30 50.70 44.35
CA LEU A 199 -56.55 51.63 43.51
C LEU A 199 -55.03 51.37 43.55
N LEU A 200 -54.50 51.01 44.72
CA LEU A 200 -53.11 50.59 44.88
C LEU A 200 -52.81 49.34 44.04
N GLU A 201 -53.66 48.31 44.14
CA GLU A 201 -53.49 47.06 43.41
C GLU A 201 -53.51 47.29 41.89
N GLU A 202 -54.46 48.08 41.39
CA GLU A 202 -54.52 48.47 39.98
C GLU A 202 -53.25 49.21 39.54
N ASN A 203 -52.80 50.20 40.32
CA ASN A 203 -51.59 50.97 40.01
C ASN A 203 -50.33 50.11 39.99
N ILE A 204 -50.17 49.18 40.94
CA ILE A 204 -49.05 48.22 40.97
C ILE A 204 -49.10 47.33 39.73
N PHE A 205 -50.28 46.83 39.37
CA PHE A 205 -50.45 45.95 38.22
C PHE A 205 -50.14 46.65 36.89
N GLU A 206 -50.64 47.87 36.72
CA GLU A 206 -50.41 48.68 35.52
C GLU A 206 -48.92 49.05 35.40
N ARG A 207 -48.27 49.40 36.51
CA ARG A 207 -46.84 49.73 36.53
C ARG A 207 -45.96 48.52 36.22
N PHE A 208 -46.35 47.34 36.69
CA PHE A 208 -45.71 46.08 36.32
C PHE A 208 -45.81 45.81 34.82
N PHE A 209 -47.00 45.92 34.22
CA PHE A 209 -47.17 45.67 32.79
C PHE A 209 -46.49 46.71 31.90
N GLN A 210 -46.49 47.99 32.28
CA GLN A 210 -45.72 49.03 31.59
C GLN A 210 -44.22 48.71 31.62
N SER A 211 -43.71 48.25 32.76
CA SER A 211 -42.31 47.84 32.90
C SER A 211 -42.00 46.58 32.08
N TYR A 212 -42.87 45.58 32.10
CA TYR A 212 -42.77 44.35 31.32
C TYR A 212 -42.73 44.62 29.81
N ASN A 213 -43.67 45.44 29.31
CA ASN A 213 -43.79 45.78 27.90
C ASN A 213 -42.64 46.65 27.39
N SER A 214 -42.20 47.62 28.20
CA SER A 214 -41.07 48.49 27.83
C SER A 214 -39.74 47.73 27.75
N MET A 215 -39.55 46.70 28.57
CA MET A 215 -38.31 45.92 28.61
C MET A 215 -38.25 44.74 27.62
N ARG A 216 -39.37 44.41 26.97
CA ARG A 216 -39.43 43.34 25.95
C ARG A 216 -38.80 42.02 26.46
N LEU A 217 -39.21 41.51 27.62
CA LEU A 217 -38.71 40.27 28.23
C LEU A 217 -38.65 39.06 27.27
N ASN A 218 -39.56 38.99 26.29
CA ASN A 218 -39.51 38.00 25.21
C ASN A 218 -38.18 38.02 24.42
N LYS A 219 -37.58 39.21 24.19
CA LYS A 219 -36.27 39.33 23.56
C LYS A 219 -35.15 38.75 24.43
N LEU A 220 -35.29 38.86 25.75
CA LEU A 220 -34.34 38.33 26.73
C LEU A 220 -34.30 36.80 26.68
N ILE A 221 -35.47 36.17 26.57
CA ILE A 221 -35.61 34.72 26.38
C ILE A 221 -35.01 34.30 25.03
N GLU A 222 -35.42 34.95 23.94
CA GLU A 222 -34.91 34.69 22.59
C GLU A 222 -33.37 34.80 22.52
N MET A 223 -32.77 35.75 23.22
CA MET A 223 -31.31 35.89 23.28
C MET A 223 -30.62 34.77 24.05
N LYS A 224 -31.20 34.30 25.17
CA LYS A 224 -30.65 33.18 25.92
C LYS A 224 -30.70 31.89 25.08
N GLU A 225 -31.80 31.66 24.37
CA GLU A 225 -31.92 30.51 23.46
C GLU A 225 -30.92 30.58 22.29
N LYS A 226 -30.75 31.76 21.68
CA LYS A 226 -29.73 32.00 20.64
C LYS A 226 -28.29 31.79 21.14
N GLN A 227 -28.04 32.00 22.43
CA GLN A 227 -26.71 31.82 23.02
C GLN A 227 -26.42 30.33 23.29
N ILE A 228 -27.39 29.59 23.81
CA ILE A 228 -27.28 28.14 24.02
C ILE A 228 -27.02 27.46 22.67
N SER A 229 -27.90 27.70 21.69
CA SER A 229 -27.73 27.17 20.33
C SER A 229 -26.42 27.63 19.69
N GLY A 230 -26.00 28.88 19.89
CA GLY A 230 -24.72 29.37 19.37
C GLY A 230 -23.49 28.68 19.97
N ASN A 231 -23.54 28.25 21.24
CA ASN A 231 -22.47 27.48 21.87
C ASN A 231 -22.47 26.02 21.43
N GLU A 232 -23.64 25.42 21.25
CA GLU A 232 -23.79 24.07 20.68
C GLU A 232 -23.23 24.02 19.26
N ASN A 233 -23.56 25.00 18.41
CA ASN A 233 -23.01 25.13 17.07
C ASN A 233 -21.48 25.25 17.08
N LEU A 234 -20.89 26.03 18.00
CA LEU A 234 -19.42 26.11 18.12
C LEU A 234 -18.79 24.77 18.49
N LEU A 235 -19.42 24.03 19.41
CA LEU A 235 -18.94 22.71 19.81
C LEU A 235 -19.02 21.73 18.64
N GLU A 236 -20.12 21.76 17.88
CA GLU A 236 -20.29 20.91 16.70
C GLU A 236 -19.28 21.23 15.61
N LEU A 237 -19.11 22.51 15.25
CA LEU A 237 -18.10 22.94 14.29
C LEU A 237 -16.68 22.54 14.72
N SER A 238 -16.37 22.65 16.02
CA SER A 238 -15.07 22.21 16.55
C SER A 238 -14.87 20.70 16.43
N LYS A 239 -15.92 19.88 16.64
CA LYS A 239 -15.86 18.43 16.44
C LYS A 239 -15.69 18.09 14.96
N GLN A 240 -16.44 18.76 14.08
CA GLN A 240 -16.31 18.59 12.63
C GLN A 240 -14.89 18.92 12.15
N GLN A 241 -14.31 20.04 12.61
CA GLN A 241 -12.93 20.41 12.29
C GLN A 241 -11.95 19.29 12.70
N GLN A 242 -12.06 18.79 13.93
CA GLN A 242 -11.17 17.72 14.42
C GLN A 242 -11.31 16.43 13.61
N LEU A 243 -12.53 16.06 13.23
CA LEU A 243 -12.78 14.88 12.41
C LEU A 243 -12.13 15.00 11.02
N VAL A 244 -12.29 16.15 10.37
CA VAL A 244 -11.68 16.42 9.06
C VAL A 244 -10.15 16.43 9.15
N GLU A 245 -9.57 17.03 10.20
CA GLU A 245 -8.13 17.03 10.43
C GLU A 245 -7.58 15.61 10.68
N GLN A 246 -8.30 14.77 11.44
CA GLN A 246 -7.93 13.37 11.64
C GLN A 246 -8.03 12.55 10.36
N PHE A 247 -9.09 12.78 9.57
CA PHE A 247 -9.25 12.16 8.26
C PHE A 247 -8.09 12.52 7.33
N LYS A 248 -7.71 13.80 7.27
CA LYS A 248 -6.54 14.28 6.51
C LYS A 248 -5.27 13.51 6.88
N LYS A 249 -4.98 13.36 8.17
CA LYS A 249 -3.80 12.63 8.66
C LYS A 249 -3.79 11.18 8.21
N LYS A 250 -4.93 10.47 8.35
CA LYS A 250 -5.06 9.07 7.94
C LYS A 250 -4.89 8.90 6.43
N LEU A 251 -5.51 9.78 5.64
CA LEU A 251 -5.40 9.77 4.19
C LEU A 251 -3.95 10.01 3.73
N LEU A 252 -3.28 11.02 4.27
CA LEU A 252 -1.88 11.31 3.94
C LEU A 252 -0.96 10.14 4.28
N PHE A 253 -1.17 9.49 5.42
CA PHE A 253 -0.42 8.29 5.80
C PHE A 253 -0.59 7.16 4.77
N GLN A 254 -1.82 6.86 4.37
CA GLN A 254 -2.11 5.83 3.37
C GLN A 254 -1.48 6.14 2.00
N LEU A 255 -1.60 7.38 1.54
CA LEU A 255 -1.04 7.80 0.25
C LEU A 255 0.50 7.79 0.28
N ASN A 256 1.13 8.21 1.38
CA ASN A 256 2.58 8.13 1.56
C ASN A 256 3.09 6.68 1.53
N LEU A 257 2.38 5.75 2.16
CA LEU A 257 2.73 4.33 2.10
C LEU A 257 2.68 3.79 0.67
N GLN A 258 1.64 4.14 -0.09
CA GLN A 258 1.53 3.75 -1.49
C GLN A 258 2.62 4.38 -2.36
N GLU A 259 2.88 5.68 -2.18
CA GLU A 259 3.95 6.41 -2.86
C GLU A 259 5.30 5.72 -2.63
N ASN A 260 5.68 5.49 -1.37
CA ASN A 260 6.92 4.81 -0.99
C ASN A 260 7.03 3.41 -1.60
N TYR A 261 5.95 2.63 -1.59
CA TYR A 261 5.93 1.30 -2.18
C TYR A 261 6.27 1.35 -3.68
N PHE A 262 5.61 2.23 -4.44
CA PHE A 262 5.85 2.34 -5.88
C PHE A 262 7.19 2.98 -6.21
N THR A 263 7.66 3.94 -5.41
CA THR A 263 9.02 4.49 -5.52
C THR A 263 10.07 3.39 -5.35
N GLN A 264 9.92 2.51 -4.36
CA GLN A 264 10.86 1.39 -4.18
C GLN A 264 10.80 0.41 -5.35
N LYS A 265 9.60 0.04 -5.81
CA LYS A 265 9.45 -0.84 -6.98
C LYS A 265 10.03 -0.26 -8.26
N LEU A 266 9.97 1.06 -8.42
CA LEU A 266 10.59 1.75 -9.55
C LEU A 266 12.12 1.62 -9.48
N LYS A 267 12.71 1.92 -8.31
CA LYS A 267 14.16 1.78 -8.07
C LYS A 267 14.65 0.36 -8.31
N ASP A 268 13.93 -0.65 -7.80
CA ASP A 268 14.26 -2.06 -8.00
C ASP A 268 14.25 -2.42 -9.50
N ALA A 269 13.26 -1.92 -10.25
CA ALA A 269 13.15 -2.17 -11.68
C ALA A 269 14.25 -1.46 -12.50
N GLU A 270 14.63 -0.25 -12.11
CA GLU A 270 15.75 0.49 -12.71
C GLU A 270 17.09 -0.21 -12.46
N TYR A 271 17.34 -0.64 -11.22
CA TYR A 271 18.53 -1.41 -10.88
C TYR A 271 18.63 -2.72 -11.69
N LEU A 272 17.52 -3.46 -11.83
CA LEU A 272 17.51 -4.69 -12.64
C LEU A 272 17.74 -4.42 -14.13
N LEU A 273 17.30 -3.27 -14.64
CA LEU A 273 17.53 -2.87 -16.04
C LEU A 273 18.98 -2.45 -16.30
N GLU A 274 19.65 -1.83 -15.34
CA GLU A 274 21.06 -1.46 -15.44
C GLU A 274 22.00 -2.68 -15.42
N ASN A 275 21.57 -3.78 -14.82
CA ASN A 275 22.38 -5.00 -14.64
C ASN A 275 22.11 -6.12 -15.67
N LEU A 276 21.34 -5.87 -16.73
CA LEU A 276 20.96 -6.84 -17.78
C LEU A 276 21.76 -6.68 -19.08
#